data_AF-A0A4R3NW96-F1
#
_entry.id   AF-A0A4R3NW96-F1
#
_cell.length_a   1.000
_cell.length_b   1.000
_cell.length_c   1.000
_cell.angle_alpha   90.00
_cell.angle_beta   90.00
_cell.angle_gamma   90.00
#
_symmetry.space_group_name_H-M   'P 1'
#
loop_
_entity.id
_entity.type
_entity.pdbx_description
1 polymer ?
#
loop_
_entity_poly.entity_id
_entity_poly.type
_entity_poly.pdbx_seq_one_letter_code
_entity_poly.pdbx_strand_id
1 'polypeptide(L)'
;MKYKQPHPYKIARQIKRWDGVDIYELKQRLEELREAASERGMENQEFVDMCSLPLGMEVPREIDHYIIWSIDASGRVLCGDGSHYEVDTVEEMARVCRQNRSSET
;
A
#
# COMPACT_ATOMS: atom_id res chain seq x y z
N MET A 1 9.32 -24.36 19.46
CA MET A 1 10.28 -23.29 19.15
C MET A 1 9.50 -22.05 18.75
N LYS A 2 9.59 -20.95 19.48
CA LYS A 2 9.00 -19.68 19.02
C LYS A 2 9.97 -19.12 17.98
N TYR A 3 9.60 -19.18 16.69
CA TYR A 3 10.33 -18.42 15.67
C TYR A 3 10.34 -16.95 16.13
N LYS A 4 11.53 -16.36 16.29
CA LYS A 4 11.63 -14.93 16.57
C LYS A 4 11.14 -14.22 15.32
N GLN A 5 9.91 -13.70 15.37
CA GLN A 5 9.38 -12.75 14.39
C GLN A 5 10.45 -11.68 14.12
N PRO A 6 10.70 -11.31 12.85
CA PRO A 6 11.66 -10.26 12.53
C PRO A 6 11.28 -8.95 13.23
N HIS A 7 12.28 -8.23 13.72
CA HIS A 7 12.05 -6.94 14.36
C HIS A 7 11.39 -5.95 13.36
N PRO A 8 10.39 -5.13 13.75
CA PRO A 8 9.71 -4.18 12.86
C PRO A 8 10.65 -3.34 11.97
N TYR A 9 11.73 -2.77 12.52
CA TYR A 9 12.77 -2.06 11.74
C TYR A 9 13.35 -2.84 10.55
N LYS A 10 13.47 -4.17 10.64
CA LYS A 10 13.97 -4.99 9.52
C LYS A 10 12.96 -5.02 8.37
N ILE A 11 11.68 -5.17 8.70
CA ILE A 11 10.57 -5.19 7.74
C ILE A 11 10.41 -3.80 7.11
N ALA A 12 10.43 -2.74 7.92
CA ALA A 12 10.40 -1.36 7.45
C ALA A 12 11.52 -1.03 6.46
N ARG A 13 12.73 -1.58 6.67
CA ARG A 13 13.84 -1.44 5.72
C ARG A 13 13.60 -2.16 4.40
N GLN A 14 12.90 -3.30 4.42
CA GLN A 14 12.51 -4.01 3.20
C GLN A 14 11.44 -3.24 2.44
N ILE A 15 10.42 -2.71 3.13
CA ILE A 15 9.40 -1.83 2.55
C ILE A 15 10.03 -0.63 1.83
N LYS A 16 10.97 0.06 2.49
CA LYS A 16 11.70 1.21 1.89
C LYS A 16 12.57 0.84 0.68
N ARG A 17 12.82 -0.44 0.45
CA ARG A 17 13.63 -0.97 -0.65
C ARG A 17 12.80 -1.76 -1.66
N TRP A 18 11.49 -1.80 -1.48
CA TRP A 18 10.60 -2.42 -2.45
C TRP A 18 10.83 -1.77 -3.82
N ASP A 19 10.89 -2.60 -4.84
CA ASP A 19 11.39 -2.24 -6.18
C ASP A 19 10.32 -1.74 -7.14
N GLY A 20 9.06 -1.66 -6.69
CA GLY A 20 7.96 -1.22 -7.52
C GLY A 20 7.32 -2.31 -8.39
N VAL A 21 7.74 -3.58 -8.26
CA VAL A 21 7.36 -4.61 -9.23
C VAL A 21 6.07 -5.33 -8.88
N ASP A 22 5.92 -5.78 -7.63
CA ASP A 22 4.74 -6.55 -7.19
C ASP A 22 4.11 -5.93 -5.95
N ILE A 23 2.93 -5.32 -6.11
CA ILE A 23 2.23 -4.65 -5.01
C ILE A 23 1.82 -5.62 -3.89
N TYR A 24 1.62 -6.90 -4.20
CA TYR A 24 1.22 -7.89 -3.20
C TYR A 24 2.39 -8.19 -2.25
N GLU A 25 3.63 -8.12 -2.72
CA GLU A 25 4.80 -8.18 -1.83
C GLU A 25 4.78 -6.99 -0.87
N LEU A 26 4.57 -5.77 -1.36
CA LEU A 26 4.52 -4.58 -0.50
C LEU A 26 3.39 -4.69 0.53
N LYS A 27 2.19 -5.11 0.10
CA LYS A 27 1.05 -5.35 1.00
C LYS A 27 1.41 -6.37 2.08
N GLN A 28 1.98 -7.52 1.69
CA GLN A 28 2.37 -8.56 2.64
C GLN A 28 3.39 -8.03 3.65
N ARG A 29 4.38 -7.24 3.23
CA ARG A 29 5.37 -6.65 4.13
C ARG A 29 4.74 -5.66 5.12
N LEU A 30 3.75 -4.87 4.68
CA LEU A 30 3.02 -3.96 5.56
C LEU A 30 2.16 -4.72 6.59
N GLU A 31 1.59 -5.86 6.21
CA GLU A 31 0.86 -6.74 7.13
C GLU A 31 1.80 -7.41 8.14
N GLU A 32 2.96 -7.92 7.68
CA GLU A 32 4.02 -8.46 8.55
C GLU A 32 4.55 -7.39 9.52
N LEU A 33 4.70 -6.13 9.06
CA LEU A 33 5.08 -5.01 9.91
C LEU A 33 4.02 -4.75 10.98
N ARG A 34 2.73 -4.78 10.61
CA ARG A 34 1.61 -4.53 11.53
C ARG A 34 1.57 -5.57 12.62
N GLU A 35 1.74 -6.83 12.27
CA GLU A 35 1.82 -7.93 13.24
C GLU A 35 3.00 -7.70 14.21
N ALA A 36 4.21 -7.48 13.68
CA ALA A 36 5.40 -7.30 14.51
C ALA A 36 5.36 -6.04 15.40
N ALA A 37 4.75 -4.95 14.91
CA ALA A 37 4.56 -3.70 15.65
C ALA A 37 3.48 -3.88 16.74
N SER A 38 2.37 -4.54 16.43
CA SER A 38 1.27 -4.78 17.37
C SER A 38 1.70 -5.59 18.60
N GLU A 39 2.60 -6.56 18.43
CA GLU A 39 3.22 -7.30 19.55
C GLU A 39 3.97 -6.40 20.55
N ARG A 40 4.32 -5.18 20.14
CA ARG A 40 5.03 -4.16 20.92
C ARG A 40 4.13 -2.99 21.32
N GLY A 41 2.83 -3.04 21.01
CA GLY A 41 1.90 -1.93 21.23
C GLY A 41 2.18 -0.73 20.33
N MET A 42 2.74 -0.97 19.14
CA MET A 42 3.16 0.03 18.16
C MET A 42 2.39 -0.13 16.84
N GLU A 43 2.39 0.92 16.02
CA GLU A 43 1.72 0.95 14.71
C GLU A 43 2.71 1.05 13.54
N ASN A 44 2.26 0.71 12.32
CA ASN A 44 3.09 0.77 11.11
C ASN A 44 3.70 2.17 10.88
N GLN A 45 2.91 3.21 11.16
CA GLN A 45 3.26 4.61 10.93
C GLN A 45 4.46 5.06 11.79
N GLU A 46 4.75 4.37 12.88
CA GLU A 46 5.94 4.63 13.70
C GLU A 46 7.24 4.14 13.05
N PHE A 47 7.16 3.25 12.05
CA PHE A 47 8.32 2.67 11.37
C PHE A 47 8.46 3.11 9.91
N VAL A 48 7.33 3.37 9.25
CA VAL A 48 7.24 3.72 7.83
C VAL A 48 6.32 4.92 7.67
N ASP A 49 6.80 5.93 6.96
CA ASP A 49 5.94 7.01 6.48
C ASP A 49 5.12 6.50 5.31
N MET A 50 3.82 6.30 5.54
CA MET A 50 2.87 5.75 4.57
C MET A 50 2.73 6.66 3.33
N CYS A 51 2.88 7.98 3.49
CA CYS A 51 2.80 8.93 2.38
C CYS A 51 4.07 8.95 1.51
N SER A 52 5.15 8.32 1.99
CA SER A 52 6.44 8.24 1.31
C SER A 52 6.78 6.80 0.89
N LEU A 53 5.76 5.95 0.73
CA LEU A 53 5.97 4.62 0.20
C LEU A 53 6.50 4.69 -1.25
N PRO A 54 7.43 3.80 -1.62
CA PRO A 54 7.94 3.74 -2.98
C PRO A 54 6.81 3.52 -3.99
N LEU A 55 6.94 4.14 -5.16
CA LEU A 55 6.02 3.99 -6.29
C LEU A 55 6.76 3.29 -7.44
N GLY A 56 6.15 2.27 -8.03
CA GLY A 56 6.65 1.60 -9.23
C GLY A 56 6.34 2.37 -10.52
N MET A 57 5.37 3.28 -10.49
CA MET A 57 5.04 4.19 -11.58
C MET A 57 4.37 5.48 -11.06
N GLU A 58 4.19 6.48 -11.92
CA GLU A 58 3.43 7.68 -11.57
C GLU A 58 1.96 7.35 -11.34
N VAL A 59 1.35 7.94 -10.30
CA VAL A 59 -0.08 7.79 -10.02
C VAL A 59 -0.89 8.55 -11.07
N PRO A 60 -1.77 7.88 -11.84
CA PRO A 60 -2.57 8.54 -12.85
C PRO A 60 -3.53 9.57 -12.24
N ARG A 61 -3.59 10.77 -12.81
CA ARG A 61 -4.48 11.86 -12.36
C ARG A 61 -5.96 11.47 -12.31
N GLU A 62 -6.38 10.49 -13.10
CA GLU A 62 -7.77 10.05 -13.10
C GLU A 62 -8.18 9.40 -11.78
N ILE A 63 -7.23 8.88 -10.99
CA ILE A 63 -7.47 8.17 -9.72
C ILE A 63 -6.83 8.87 -8.51
N ASP A 64 -6.26 10.05 -8.68
CA ASP A 64 -5.53 10.78 -7.63
C ASP A 64 -6.40 11.25 -6.45
N HIS A 65 -7.72 11.16 -6.58
CA HIS A 65 -8.69 11.46 -5.53
C HIS A 65 -8.94 10.30 -4.57
N TYR A 66 -8.45 9.10 -4.87
CA TYR A 66 -8.46 7.98 -3.93
C TYR A 66 -7.30 8.09 -2.93
N ILE A 67 -7.46 7.48 -1.75
CA ILE A 67 -6.34 7.27 -0.83
C ILE A 67 -5.44 6.18 -1.41
N ILE A 68 -4.37 6.60 -2.08
CA ILE A 68 -3.39 5.73 -2.71
C ILE A 68 -2.12 5.73 -1.87
N TRP A 69 -1.72 4.54 -1.45
CA TRP A 69 -0.49 4.32 -0.69
C TRP A 69 0.68 4.01 -1.61
N SER A 70 0.46 3.21 -2.64
CA SER A 70 1.48 2.87 -3.64
C SER A 70 0.85 2.30 -4.91
N ILE A 71 1.64 2.21 -5.98
CA ILE A 71 1.26 1.62 -7.26
C ILE A 71 2.46 0.81 -7.78
N ASP A 72 2.23 -0.39 -8.32
CA ASP A 72 3.27 -1.16 -8.99
C ASP A 72 3.36 -0.85 -10.49
N ALA A 73 4.45 -1.29 -11.12
CA ALA A 73 4.71 -1.06 -12.54
C ALA A 73 3.66 -1.71 -13.47
N SER A 74 2.81 -2.61 -12.96
CA SER A 74 1.71 -3.23 -13.72
C SER A 74 0.39 -2.46 -13.61
N GLY A 75 0.34 -1.39 -12.81
CA GLY A 75 -0.85 -0.59 -12.57
C GLY A 75 -1.78 -1.15 -11.49
N ARG A 76 -1.27 -2.00 -10.59
CA ARG A 76 -2.02 -2.38 -9.37
C ARG A 76 -1.75 -1.38 -8.26
N VAL A 77 -2.81 -1.04 -7.55
CA VAL A 77 -2.83 0.07 -6.59
C VAL A 77 -3.05 -0.48 -5.20
N LEU A 78 -2.15 -0.14 -4.27
CA LEU A 78 -2.38 -0.32 -2.84
C LEU A 78 -3.17 0.87 -2.32
N CYS A 79 -4.37 0.62 -1.82
CA CYS A 79 -5.28 1.64 -1.32
C CYS A 79 -5.89 1.22 0.02
N GLY A 80 -6.73 2.08 0.58
CA GLY A 80 -7.46 1.86 1.83
C GLY A 80 -7.23 2.95 2.86
N ASP A 81 -7.80 2.78 4.05
CA ASP A 81 -7.80 3.78 5.13
C ASP A 81 -6.57 3.70 6.05
N GLY A 82 -5.63 2.81 5.75
CA GLY A 82 -4.42 2.57 6.56
C GLY A 82 -4.63 1.59 7.72
N SER A 83 -5.88 1.28 8.09
CA SER A 83 -6.22 0.17 9.01
C SER A 83 -6.29 -1.16 8.25
N HIS A 84 -6.83 -1.10 7.03
CA HIS A 84 -6.86 -2.19 6.07
C HIS A 84 -6.22 -1.76 4.75
N TYR A 85 -5.50 -2.70 4.15
CA TYR A 85 -4.86 -2.53 2.85
C TYR A 85 -5.60 -3.36 1.82
N GLU A 86 -6.02 -2.72 0.74
CA GLU A 86 -6.66 -3.35 -0.40
C GLU A 86 -5.80 -3.19 -1.64
N VAL A 87 -5.96 -4.12 -2.59
CA VAL A 87 -5.31 -4.04 -3.89
C VAL A 87 -6.39 -3.98 -4.95
N ASP A 88 -6.36 -2.90 -5.73
CA ASP A 88 -7.19 -2.72 -6.92
C ASP A 88 -6.28 -2.47 -8.14
N THR A 89 -6.87 -2.06 -9.25
CA THR A 89 -6.18 -1.72 -10.50
C THR A 89 -6.54 -0.31 -10.92
N VAL A 90 -5.58 0.39 -11.55
CA VAL A 90 -5.83 1.68 -12.19
C VAL A 90 -7.03 1.61 -13.13
N GLU A 91 -7.16 0.52 -13.89
CA GLU A 91 -8.22 0.34 -14.88
C GLU A 91 -9.62 0.35 -14.25
N GLU A 92 -9.83 -0.46 -13.21
CA GLU A 92 -11.14 -0.56 -12.55
C GLU A 92 -11.46 0.72 -11.76
N MET A 93 -10.49 1.28 -11.05
CA MET A 93 -10.66 2.56 -10.35
C MET A 93 -11.05 3.68 -11.33
N ALA A 94 -10.33 3.81 -12.45
CA ALA A 94 -10.64 4.81 -13.47
C ALA A 94 -12.01 4.57 -14.14
N ARG A 95 -12.42 3.31 -14.30
CA ARG A 95 -13.76 2.96 -14.79
C ARG A 95 -14.85 3.45 -13.84
N VAL A 96 -14.69 3.25 -12.54
CA VAL A 96 -15.64 3.76 -11.53
C VAL A 96 -15.73 5.29 -11.60
N CYS A 97 -14.60 6.00 -11.73
CA CYS A 97 -14.59 7.45 -11.90
C CYS A 97 -15.38 7.91 -13.12
N ARG A 98 -15.25 7.21 -14.25
CA ARG A 98 -15.97 7.53 -15.50
C ARG A 98 -17.48 7.28 -15.38
N GLN A 99 -17.86 6.21 -14.69
CA GLN A 99 -19.27 5.90 -14.43
C GLN A 99 -19.93 6.96 -13.54
N ASN A 100 -19.26 7.34 -12.45
CA ASN A 100 -19.79 8.35 -11.52
C ASN A 100 -20.01 9.71 -12.20
N ARG A 101 -19.10 10.14 -13.10
CA ARG A 101 -19.28 11.37 -13.88
C ARG A 101 -20.44 11.30 -14.88
N SER A 102 -20.71 10.12 -15.44
CA SER A 102 -21.80 9.92 -16.41
C SER A 102 -23.18 9.87 -15.75
N SER A 103 -23.26 9.57 -14.45
CA SER A 103 -24.51 9.59 -13.68
C SER A 103 -24.90 10.96 -13.12
N GLU A 104 -24.01 11.96 -13.24
CA GLU A 104 -24.26 13.34 -12.78
C GLU A 104 -24.79 14.26 -13.90
N THR A 105 -25.01 13.72 -15.12
CA THR A 105 -25.59 14.40 -16.30
C THR A 105 -26.97 13.86 -16.64
#